data_AF-A0A227J557-F1
#
_entry.id   AF-A0A227J557-F1
#
_cell.length_a   1.000
_cell.length_b   1.000
_cell.length_c   1.000
_cell.angle_alpha   90.00
_cell.angle_beta   90.00
_cell.angle_gamma   90.00
#
_symmetry.space_group_name_H-M   'P 1'
#
loop_
_entity.id
_entity.type
_entity.pdbx_description
1 polymer ?
#
loop_
_entity_poly.entity_id
_entity_poly.type
_entity_poly.pdbx_seq_one_letter_code
_entity_poly.pdbx_strand_id
1 'polypeptide(L)'
;DHYMGKTELEQSPKRVVVIGFGPLDALDNFGIDPVAVSNASHLPSYLSKYSKENYTSAGSLFEPDFEAIYMQKPDLILVGPRGSAKYEELSEIAPTVVFAAKEGEGYWEGTQAQWRN
;
A
#
# COMPACT_ATOMS: atom_id res chain seq x y z
N ASP A 1 3.41 4.69 -13.39
CA ASP A 1 3.29 3.31 -13.91
C ASP A 1 3.71 2.31 -12.84
N HIS A 2 3.00 1.19 -12.75
CA HIS A 2 3.26 0.09 -11.82
C HIS A 2 2.86 -1.25 -12.44
N TYR A 3 3.04 -2.35 -11.70
CA TYR A 3 2.84 -3.72 -12.18
C TYR A 3 1.47 -3.99 -12.85
N MET A 4 0.41 -3.29 -12.44
CA MET A 4 -0.96 -3.45 -12.97
C MET A 4 -1.36 -2.38 -14.00
N GLY A 5 -0.42 -1.52 -14.44
CA GLY A 5 -0.67 -0.51 -15.45
C GLY A 5 -0.33 0.90 -14.97
N LYS A 6 -1.20 1.87 -15.26
CA LYS A 6 -1.00 3.28 -14.95
C LYS A 6 -2.15 3.77 -14.08
N THR A 7 -1.77 4.42 -12.98
CA THR A 7 -2.69 5.13 -12.09
C THR A 7 -2.34 6.60 -12.15
N GLU A 8 -3.32 7.45 -12.43
CA GLU A 8 -3.16 8.90 -12.48
C GLU A 8 -3.63 9.52 -11.16
N LEU A 9 -2.83 10.45 -10.62
CA LEU A 9 -3.15 11.21 -9.42
C LEU A 9 -3.29 12.68 -9.80
N GLU A 10 -4.46 13.26 -9.56
CA GLU A 10 -4.71 14.68 -9.87
C GLU A 10 -3.98 15.62 -8.90
N GLN A 11 -3.71 15.16 -7.68
CA GLN A 11 -3.07 15.93 -6.63
C GLN A 11 -2.22 15.02 -5.72
N SER A 12 -1.34 15.63 -4.93
CA SER A 12 -0.58 14.89 -3.91
C SER A 12 -1.54 14.30 -2.87
N PRO A 13 -1.56 12.96 -2.68
CA PRO A 13 -2.48 12.31 -1.78
C PRO A 13 -2.14 12.66 -0.33
N LYS A 14 -3.18 12.91 0.48
CA LYS A 14 -3.04 13.22 1.91
C LYS A 14 -3.51 12.06 2.79
N ARG A 15 -4.40 11.21 2.26
CA ARG A 15 -4.99 10.07 2.95
C ARG A 15 -4.56 8.79 2.23
N VAL A 16 -3.45 8.20 2.70
CA VAL A 16 -2.89 6.99 2.08
C VAL A 16 -3.26 5.77 2.91
N VAL A 17 -3.82 4.76 2.25
CA VAL A 17 -4.04 3.43 2.83
C VAL A 17 -2.93 2.50 2.33
N VAL A 18 -2.36 1.68 3.21
CA VAL A 18 -1.22 0.81 2.86
C VAL A 18 -1.48 -0.64 3.22
N ILE A 19 -1.38 -1.52 2.23
CA ILE A 19 -1.56 -2.96 2.39
C ILE A 19 -0.23 -3.65 2.05
N GLY A 20 0.44 -4.22 3.05
CA GLY A 20 1.72 -4.90 2.89
C GLY A 20 2.92 -4.18 3.49
N PHE A 21 3.93 -4.95 3.89
CA PHE A 21 5.10 -4.43 4.60
C PHE A 21 6.07 -3.66 3.70
N GLY A 22 6.28 -4.10 2.47
CA GLY A 22 7.16 -3.41 1.52
C GLY A 22 6.74 -1.96 1.24
N PRO A 23 5.48 -1.70 0.82
CA PRO A 23 5.03 -0.32 0.66
C PRO A 23 4.99 0.45 1.99
N LEU A 24 4.66 -0.20 3.11
CA LEU A 24 4.64 0.45 4.43
C LEU A 24 6.03 0.91 4.89
N ASP A 25 7.05 0.07 4.70
CA ASP A 25 8.46 0.38 4.98
C ASP A 25 8.97 1.56 4.14
N ALA A 26 8.71 1.53 2.83
CA ALA A 26 9.08 2.63 1.94
C ALA A 26 8.42 3.95 2.37
N LEU A 27 7.11 3.91 2.64
CA LEU A 27 6.32 5.07 3.01
C LEU A 27 6.75 5.66 4.37
N ASP A 28 7.08 4.80 5.34
CA ASP A 28 7.63 5.21 6.63
C ASP A 28 8.98 5.93 6.48
N ASN A 29 9.89 5.40 5.66
CA ASN A 29 11.18 6.03 5.37
C ASN A 29 11.05 7.37 4.63
N PHE A 30 9.95 7.56 3.88
CA PHE A 30 9.63 8.84 3.25
C PHE A 30 8.93 9.82 4.19
N GLY A 31 8.67 9.45 5.44
CA GLY A 31 8.08 10.32 6.46
C GLY A 31 6.60 10.62 6.22
N ILE A 32 5.90 9.74 5.50
CA ILE A 32 4.47 9.85 5.24
C ILE A 32 3.73 8.99 6.28
N ASP A 33 2.62 9.50 6.82
CA ASP A 33 1.82 8.77 7.81
C ASP A 33 0.53 8.24 7.17
N PRO A 34 0.31 6.91 7.10
CA PRO A 34 -0.89 6.34 6.50
C PRO A 34 -2.10 6.45 7.43
N VAL A 35 -3.30 6.54 6.85
CA VAL A 35 -4.56 6.60 7.62
C VAL A 35 -5.06 5.22 8.05
N ALA A 36 -4.65 4.17 7.33
CA ALA A 36 -4.87 2.77 7.71
C ALA A 36 -3.80 1.86 7.11
N VAL A 37 -3.55 0.76 7.79
CA VAL A 37 -2.57 -0.26 7.38
C VAL A 37 -3.15 -1.66 7.45
N SER A 38 -2.62 -2.59 6.64
CA SER A 38 -2.93 -4.01 6.81
C SER A 38 -2.42 -4.55 8.14
N ASN A 39 -3.26 -5.29 8.86
CA ASN A 39 -2.89 -6.04 10.05
C ASN A 39 -2.07 -7.28 9.71
N ALA A 40 -1.11 -7.58 10.58
CA ALA A 40 -0.37 -8.82 10.57
C ALA A 40 -0.01 -9.26 11.99
N SER A 41 0.03 -10.56 12.24
CA SER A 41 0.40 -11.14 13.54
C SER A 41 1.85 -10.84 13.93
N HIS A 42 2.73 -10.67 12.95
CA HIS A 42 4.16 -10.42 13.14
C HIS A 42 4.60 -9.25 12.28
N LEU A 43 4.44 -8.03 12.81
CA LEU A 43 5.07 -6.85 12.25
C LEU A 43 6.59 -6.90 12.53
N PRO A 44 7.43 -6.54 11.56
CA PRO A 44 8.83 -6.24 11.84
C PRO A 44 8.95 -5.18 12.94
N SER A 45 9.99 -5.27 13.77
CA SER A 45 10.16 -4.38 14.93
C SER A 45 10.20 -2.89 14.53
N TYR A 46 10.80 -2.57 13.38
CA TYR A 46 10.85 -1.21 12.85
C TYR A 46 9.48 -0.66 12.41
N LEU A 47 8.49 -1.53 12.14
CA LEU A 47 7.11 -1.16 11.82
C LEU A 47 6.15 -1.34 13.01
N SER A 48 6.66 -1.65 14.21
CA SER A 48 5.82 -1.96 15.38
C SER A 48 4.85 -0.84 15.78
N LYS A 49 5.16 0.42 15.44
CA LYS A 49 4.26 1.56 15.65
C LYS A 49 2.94 1.42 14.90
N TYR A 50 2.92 0.69 13.78
CA TYR A 50 1.74 0.43 12.94
C TYR A 50 0.89 -0.76 13.42
N SER A 51 1.00 -1.12 14.70
CA SER A 51 0.17 -2.18 15.27
C SER A 51 -1.32 -1.83 15.22
N LYS A 52 -2.16 -2.85 15.26
CA LYS A 52 -3.63 -2.73 15.33
C LYS A 52 -4.15 -1.91 16.51
N GLU A 53 -3.33 -1.66 17.52
CA GLU A 53 -3.69 -0.85 18.68
C GLU A 53 -3.59 0.65 18.39
N ASN A 54 -2.73 1.02 17.43
CA ASN A 54 -2.41 2.40 17.10
C ASN A 54 -3.00 2.87 15.77
N TYR A 55 -3.21 1.95 14.81
CA TYR A 55 -3.67 2.27 13.47
C TYR A 55 -4.95 1.54 13.10
N THR A 56 -5.75 2.18 12.25
CA THR A 56 -6.94 1.56 11.67
C THR A 56 -6.53 0.40 10.75
N SER A 57 -7.24 -0.72 10.87
CA SER A 57 -7.04 -1.89 10.03
C SER A 57 -7.59 -1.66 8.62
N ALA A 58 -6.78 -1.94 7.61
CA ALA A 58 -7.18 -2.07 6.20
C ALA A 58 -7.40 -3.54 5.80
N GLY A 59 -7.54 -4.45 6.77
CA GLY A 59 -7.66 -5.90 6.56
C GLY A 59 -6.34 -6.61 6.81
N SER A 60 -6.09 -7.71 6.11
CA SER A 60 -4.86 -8.50 6.20
C SER A 60 -3.91 -8.21 5.03
N LEU A 61 -2.76 -8.90 4.98
CA LEU A 61 -1.83 -8.82 3.85
C LEU A 61 -2.40 -9.38 2.54
N PHE A 62 -3.42 -10.24 2.61
CA PHE A 62 -3.98 -10.98 1.47
C PHE A 62 -5.42 -10.56 1.16
N GLU A 63 -6.20 -10.33 2.21
CA GLU A 63 -7.61 -9.97 2.15
C GLU A 63 -7.81 -8.57 2.75
N PRO A 64 -7.94 -7.53 1.92
CA PRO A 64 -8.29 -6.18 2.33
C PRO A 64 -9.69 -6.13 2.94
N ASP A 65 -9.88 -5.21 3.89
CA ASP A 65 -11.20 -4.87 4.42
C ASP A 65 -11.75 -3.68 3.63
N PHE A 66 -12.49 -3.97 2.56
CA PHE A 66 -12.97 -2.95 1.62
C PHE A 66 -13.86 -1.90 2.29
N GLU A 67 -14.70 -2.30 3.25
CA GLU A 67 -15.57 -1.37 3.96
C GLU A 67 -14.74 -0.43 4.84
N ALA A 68 -13.79 -0.97 5.62
CA ALA A 68 -12.91 -0.16 6.44
C ALA A 68 -12.07 0.80 5.59
N ILE A 69 -11.53 0.34 4.46
CA ILE A 69 -10.76 1.17 3.52
C ILE A 69 -11.63 2.29 2.96
N TYR A 70 -12.84 1.99 2.47
CA TYR A 70 -13.76 2.98 1.93
C TYR A 70 -14.10 4.06 2.97
N MET A 71 -14.35 3.66 4.23
CA MET A 71 -14.64 4.58 5.32
C MET A 71 -13.48 5.53 5.65
N GLN A 72 -12.23 5.15 5.32
CA GLN A 72 -11.09 6.06 5.43
C GLN A 72 -11.04 7.13 4.36
N LYS A 73 -11.85 7.07 3.30
CA LYS A 73 -11.84 8.03 2.19
C LYS A 73 -10.41 8.28 1.66
N PRO A 74 -9.70 7.23 1.22
CA PRO A 74 -8.33 7.36 0.75
C PRO A 74 -8.25 8.20 -0.53
N ASP A 75 -7.17 8.97 -0.65
CA ASP A 75 -6.77 9.61 -1.90
C ASP A 75 -5.90 8.66 -2.75
N LEU A 76 -5.26 7.68 -2.09
CA LEU A 76 -4.39 6.68 -2.69
C LEU A 76 -4.39 5.39 -1.86
N ILE A 77 -4.40 4.25 -2.54
CA ILE A 77 -4.15 2.93 -1.94
C ILE A 77 -2.83 2.38 -2.49
N LEU A 78 -1.90 2.06 -1.59
CA LEU A 78 -0.69 1.31 -1.92
C LEU A 78 -0.86 -0.15 -1.52
N VAL A 79 -0.71 -1.08 -2.46
CA VAL A 79 -0.88 -2.51 -2.20
C VAL A 79 0.35 -3.30 -2.66
N GLY A 80 0.88 -4.12 -1.76
CA GLY A 80 1.97 -5.05 -2.06
C GLY A 80 1.49 -6.29 -2.83
N PRO A 81 2.41 -7.15 -3.28
CA PRO A 81 2.08 -8.28 -4.16
C PRO A 81 1.16 -9.34 -3.54
N ARG A 82 1.06 -9.43 -2.21
CA ARG A 82 0.15 -10.38 -1.54
C ARG A 82 -1.33 -9.99 -1.65
N GLY A 83 -1.61 -8.68 -1.75
CA GLY A 83 -2.95 -8.13 -1.90
C GLY A 83 -3.28 -7.74 -3.35
N SER A 84 -2.34 -7.87 -4.29
CA SER A 84 -2.52 -7.36 -5.66
C SER A 84 -3.59 -8.10 -6.46
N ALA A 85 -3.99 -9.30 -6.03
CA ALA A 85 -5.13 -10.01 -6.62
C ALA A 85 -6.47 -9.27 -6.43
N LYS A 86 -6.52 -8.28 -5.54
CA LYS A 86 -7.68 -7.44 -5.23
C LYS A 86 -7.57 -6.04 -5.84
N TYR A 87 -6.65 -5.86 -6.79
CA TYR A 87 -6.34 -4.55 -7.37
C TYR A 87 -7.56 -3.91 -8.04
N GLU A 88 -8.37 -4.69 -8.75
CA GLU A 88 -9.54 -4.18 -9.47
C GLU A 88 -10.56 -3.61 -8.47
N GLU A 89 -10.90 -4.35 -7.41
CA GLU A 89 -11.86 -3.91 -6.41
C GLU A 89 -11.33 -2.74 -5.55
N LEU A 90 -10.02 -2.71 -5.25
CA LEU A 90 -9.40 -1.57 -4.58
C LEU A 90 -9.44 -0.30 -5.46
N SER A 91 -9.31 -0.47 -6.78
CA SER A 91 -9.33 0.64 -7.74
C SER A 91 -10.71 1.27 -7.91
N GLU A 92 -11.78 0.56 -7.54
CA GLU A 92 -13.14 1.14 -7.46
C GLU A 92 -13.29 2.12 -6.28
N ILE A 93 -12.45 1.99 -5.24
CA ILE A 93 -12.51 2.86 -4.05
C ILE A 93 -11.69 4.14 -4.24
N ALA A 94 -10.44 4.00 -4.72
CA ALA A 94 -9.52 5.11 -4.91
C ALA A 94 -8.40 4.71 -5.90
N PRO A 95 -7.67 5.68 -6.47
CA PRO A 95 -6.45 5.40 -7.23
C PRO A 95 -5.56 4.40 -6.47
N THR A 96 -5.24 3.28 -7.11
CA THR A 96 -4.50 2.17 -6.48
C THR A 96 -3.20 1.92 -7.21
N VAL A 97 -2.11 1.71 -6.47
CA VAL A 97 -0.78 1.40 -7.01
C VAL A 97 -0.29 0.08 -6.42
N VAL A 98 0.11 -0.84 -7.31
CA VAL A 98 0.78 -2.07 -6.87
C VAL A 98 2.26 -1.82 -6.67
N PHE A 99 2.71 -1.86 -5.42
CA PHE A 99 4.10 -1.67 -5.03
C PHE A 99 4.82 -3.02 -5.01
N ALA A 100 5.42 -3.39 -6.15
CA ALA A 100 6.15 -4.64 -6.31
C ALA A 100 7.21 -4.51 -7.41
N ALA A 101 8.38 -5.10 -7.20
CA ALA A 101 9.35 -5.26 -8.28
C ALA A 101 8.77 -6.19 -9.34
N LYS A 102 8.87 -5.79 -10.61
CA LYS A 102 8.37 -6.57 -11.74
C LYS A 102 9.33 -7.73 -12.03
N GLU A 103 8.76 -8.90 -12.29
CA GLU A 103 9.54 -10.08 -12.67
C GLU A 103 10.32 -9.81 -13.97
N GLY A 104 11.59 -10.21 -13.99
CA GLY A 104 12.48 -10.06 -15.14
C GLY A 104 13.19 -8.71 -15.28
N GLU A 105 12.88 -7.70 -14.47
CA GLU A 105 13.50 -6.36 -14.55
C GLU A 105 14.72 -6.16 -13.61
N GLY A 106 15.17 -7.21 -12.93
CA GLY A 106 16.22 -7.08 -11.91
C GLY A 106 15.64 -6.48 -10.62
N TYR A 107 15.96 -7.10 -9.47
CA TYR A 107 15.33 -6.70 -8.20
C TYR A 107 15.65 -5.24 -7.86
N TRP A 108 16.91 -4.83 -8.00
CA TRP A 108 17.35 -3.49 -7.60
C TRP A 108 16.80 -2.39 -8.50
N GLU A 109 16.81 -2.60 -9.81
CA GLU A 109 16.26 -1.67 -10.80
C GLU A 109 14.73 -1.55 -10.63
N GLY A 110 14.04 -2.69 -10.47
CA GLY A 110 12.61 -2.74 -10.23
C GLY A 110 12.20 -2.02 -8.93
N THR A 111 12.93 -2.25 -7.83
CA THR A 111 12.70 -1.56 -6.55
C THR A 111 12.94 -0.05 -6.64
N GLN A 112 14.01 0.39 -7.31
CA GLN A 112 14.25 1.81 -7.53
C GLN A 112 13.10 2.49 -8.30
N ALA A 113 12.51 1.79 -9.27
CA ALA A 113 11.34 2.31 -9.98
C ALA A 113 10.14 2.51 -9.04
N GLN A 114 9.92 1.58 -8.10
CA GLN A 114 8.82 1.71 -7.12
C GLN A 114 9.01 2.90 -6.17
N TRP A 115 10.26 3.29 -5.88
CA TRP A 115 10.54 4.45 -5.00
C TRP A 115 10.41 5.79 -5.70
N ARG A 116 10.48 5.82 -7.04
CA ARG A 116 10.46 7.06 -7.83
C ARG A 116 9.09 7.39 -8.41
N ASN A 117 8.29 6.36 -8.68
CA ASN A 117 7.00 6.44 -9.37
C ASN A 117 5.83 6.45 -8.39
#